data_AF-A0A928RTW6-F1
#
_entry.id   AF-A0A928RTW6-F1
#
_cell.length_a   1.000
_cell.length_b   1.000
_cell.length_c   1.000
_cell.angle_alpha   90.00
_cell.angle_beta   90.00
_cell.angle_gamma   90.00
#
_symmetry.space_group_name_H-M   'P 1'
#
loop_
_entity.id
_entity.type
_entity.pdbx_description
1 polymer ?
#
loop_
_entity_poly.entity_id
_entity_poly.type
_entity_poly.pdbx_seq_one_letter_code
_entity_poly.pdbx_strand_id
1 'polypeptide(L)'
;MKKMITSKELRDKWIKFYTDRGHVNIGAVSLIGDGTTGVMFNVAGMQPLMPYLLGKKHPKGTKLCNVQGCVRTVDIDSVGDATHFTFFEMMGNWSLGDYFKKEKTKWSFELLTEVFGFDKNKICSTVFEGNDSVPRDEETAGYLKELGIKPENIFYLDKSNNWWELEGTVGTPCGPDNEWFYPRHDKPCCPTCDVNCDCGRYVEIGNDVYMQYKKLEGGKYTELENKNVDTGFGLDRLLLFLNGLDDGYKTDLFIDTIKLLEEVSGKAYGENESDTKAMRIIADHTRTAVMLIGDANGITPSNTGAGYILRRLLRRAIRYCKNLNVEATSMCAVAKIFIEKIYNDAYPLLVEKEDYIIDEITKEIKKFEATLAAGLKEFDKCIIGMERKNAFMKEKDPSYIPETVISGKQAFRLYDTFGYPLELTKELAEERGLTVDEVGFNEAFKAHQELSKAQAQAAKGGLTEQSEMTIKYHTATHIMLAGLRKMFGTQTMQKGSNITEERLRFDFNLDHKMTEEELKELENFVNEVINKKIDVVKTEVKYADAVKDGAYGVFSADSDDQVVTVYTIADVDKQICGGPHANNTGDLGKFIIKKEESSSSGVRRIKAILR
;
A
#
# COMPACT_ATOMS: atom_id res chain seq x y z
N MET A 1 -17.29 35.21 -14.25
CA MET A 1 -16.49 34.18 -13.52
C MET A 1 -15.76 33.36 -14.56
N LYS A 2 -14.45 33.13 -14.39
CA LYS A 2 -13.67 32.24 -15.29
C LYS A 2 -14.27 30.83 -15.15
N LYS A 3 -14.56 30.13 -16.25
CA LYS A 3 -15.06 28.74 -16.19
C LYS A 3 -13.99 27.89 -15.50
N MET A 4 -14.37 27.15 -14.45
CA MET A 4 -13.46 26.20 -13.81
C MET A 4 -13.12 25.08 -14.78
N ILE A 5 -11.85 24.70 -14.86
CA ILE A 5 -11.40 23.52 -15.60
C ILE A 5 -11.68 22.27 -14.76
N THR A 6 -12.20 21.23 -15.40
CA THR A 6 -12.44 19.94 -14.76
C THR A 6 -11.22 19.02 -14.86
N SER A 7 -11.14 18.01 -13.99
CA SER A 7 -10.13 16.96 -14.04
C SER A 7 -10.09 16.26 -15.40
N LYS A 8 -11.25 15.96 -16.00
CA LYS A 8 -11.35 15.37 -17.35
C LYS A 8 -10.77 16.29 -18.43
N GLU A 9 -11.19 17.57 -18.44
CA GLU A 9 -10.64 18.55 -19.39
C GLU A 9 -9.12 18.71 -19.22
N LEU A 10 -8.60 18.61 -17.99
CA LEU A 10 -7.16 18.70 -17.72
C LEU A 10 -6.40 17.48 -18.26
N ARG A 11 -6.89 16.25 -18.02
CA ARG A 11 -6.31 15.01 -18.61
C ARG A 11 -6.28 15.10 -20.13
N ASP A 12 -7.40 15.49 -20.75
CA ASP A 12 -7.53 15.57 -22.20
C ASP A 12 -6.59 16.62 -22.80
N LYS A 13 -6.49 17.80 -22.18
CA LYS A 13 -5.56 18.85 -22.61
C LYS A 13 -4.11 18.38 -22.55
N TRP A 14 -3.70 17.68 -21.49
CA TRP A 14 -2.35 17.13 -21.37
C TRP A 14 -2.04 16.13 -22.48
N ILE A 15 -2.88 15.11 -22.63
CA ILE A 15 -2.69 14.06 -23.64
C ILE A 15 -2.73 14.66 -25.05
N LYS A 16 -3.68 15.54 -25.34
CA LYS A 16 -3.78 16.19 -26.65
C LYS A 16 -2.54 17.02 -26.97
N PHE A 17 -2.04 17.81 -26.02
CA PHE A 17 -0.87 18.67 -26.24
C PHE A 17 0.37 17.89 -26.68
N TYR A 18 0.62 16.73 -26.07
CA TYR A 18 1.77 15.90 -26.43
C TYR A 18 1.51 15.00 -27.64
N THR A 19 0.30 14.49 -27.83
CA THR A 19 -0.03 13.70 -29.03
C THR A 19 0.02 14.53 -30.31
N ASP A 20 -0.38 15.81 -30.27
CA ASP A 20 -0.19 16.76 -31.39
C ASP A 20 1.29 17.00 -31.72
N ARG A 21 2.22 16.65 -30.82
CA ARG A 21 3.69 16.74 -30.97
C ARG A 21 4.35 15.39 -31.27
N GLY A 22 3.56 14.38 -31.57
CA GLY A 22 4.03 13.05 -31.95
C GLY A 22 4.35 12.12 -30.79
N HIS A 23 3.95 12.46 -29.55
CA HIS A 23 4.00 11.49 -28.45
C HIS A 23 2.89 10.47 -28.57
N VAL A 24 3.16 9.25 -28.13
CA VAL A 24 2.16 8.19 -28.02
C VAL A 24 1.62 8.16 -26.60
N ASN A 25 0.29 8.19 -26.43
CA ASN A 25 -0.33 7.93 -25.14
C ASN A 25 -0.13 6.44 -24.77
N ILE A 26 0.63 6.17 -23.71
CA ILE A 26 0.94 4.81 -23.30
C ILE A 26 -0.10 4.21 -22.34
N GLY A 27 -1.02 5.03 -21.81
CA GLY A 27 -1.98 4.65 -20.78
C GLY A 27 -1.38 4.60 -19.38
N ALA A 28 -2.25 4.43 -18.38
CA ALA A 28 -1.82 4.14 -17.01
C ALA A 28 -1.48 2.65 -16.85
N VAL A 29 -0.50 2.35 -16.02
CA VAL A 29 -0.20 0.99 -15.54
C VAL A 29 -0.74 0.78 -14.12
N SER A 30 -0.68 -0.47 -13.66
CA SER A 30 -1.09 -0.87 -12.31
C SER A 30 -0.49 0.03 -11.23
N LEU A 31 -1.28 0.36 -10.21
CA LEU A 31 -0.83 1.05 -9.01
C LEU A 31 0.04 0.17 -8.11
N ILE A 32 -0.07 -1.15 -8.25
CA ILE A 32 0.67 -2.12 -7.45
C ILE A 32 2.03 -2.36 -8.11
N GLY A 33 3.09 -2.23 -7.31
CA GLY A 33 4.45 -2.49 -7.79
C GLY A 33 4.58 -3.94 -8.27
N ASP A 34 5.25 -4.12 -9.40
CA ASP A 34 5.54 -5.44 -9.99
C ASP A 34 6.74 -6.15 -9.33
N GLY A 35 7.29 -5.56 -8.28
CA GLY A 35 8.46 -6.05 -7.54
C GLY A 35 9.81 -5.70 -8.17
N THR A 36 9.85 -5.10 -9.37
CA THR A 36 11.11 -4.83 -10.09
C THR A 36 11.88 -3.63 -9.52
N THR A 37 11.17 -2.67 -8.95
CA THR A 37 11.73 -1.44 -8.36
C THR A 37 11.76 -1.47 -6.83
N GLY A 38 11.29 -2.56 -6.21
CA GLY A 38 11.21 -2.72 -4.75
C GLY A 38 10.13 -1.89 -4.05
N VAL A 39 9.38 -1.06 -4.78
CA VAL A 39 8.27 -0.28 -4.20
C VAL A 39 6.99 -1.11 -4.13
N MET A 40 6.19 -0.87 -3.09
CA MET A 40 4.89 -1.53 -2.91
C MET A 40 3.83 -0.98 -3.86
N PHE A 41 3.84 0.34 -4.06
CA PHE A 41 2.95 1.05 -4.97
C PHE A 41 3.76 1.93 -5.90
N ASN A 42 3.25 2.18 -7.10
CA ASN A 42 3.80 3.20 -7.98
C ASN A 42 3.58 4.59 -7.34
N VAL A 43 4.68 5.29 -7.04
CA VAL A 43 4.71 6.60 -6.37
C VAL A 43 5.02 7.76 -7.33
N ALA A 44 5.43 7.43 -8.57
CA ALA A 44 5.74 8.38 -9.63
C ALA A 44 5.48 7.77 -11.02
N GLY A 45 5.17 8.65 -12.00
CA GLY A 45 4.89 8.26 -13.38
C GLY A 45 6.08 7.60 -14.10
N MET A 46 7.30 7.87 -13.65
CA MET A 46 8.54 7.42 -14.30
C MET A 46 8.95 5.99 -13.94
N GLN A 47 8.46 5.45 -12.82
CA GLN A 47 8.86 4.11 -12.35
C GLN A 47 8.61 2.99 -13.37
N PRO A 48 7.45 2.93 -14.05
CA PRO A 48 7.21 1.95 -15.11
C PRO A 48 8.13 2.13 -16.33
N LEU A 49 8.77 3.29 -16.47
CA LEU A 49 9.64 3.61 -17.58
C LEU A 49 11.14 3.43 -17.31
N MET A 50 11.51 3.06 -16.08
CA MET A 50 12.90 2.88 -15.67
C MET A 50 13.76 2.06 -16.65
N PRO A 51 13.31 0.89 -17.15
CA PRO A 51 14.14 0.09 -18.05
C PRO A 51 14.44 0.81 -19.37
N TYR A 52 13.53 1.66 -19.84
CA TYR A 52 13.66 2.34 -21.13
C TYR A 52 14.51 3.61 -21.01
N LEU A 53 14.43 4.31 -19.87
CA LEU A 53 15.34 5.40 -19.53
C LEU A 53 16.80 4.93 -19.42
N LEU A 54 17.01 3.64 -19.12
CA LEU A 54 18.31 2.97 -19.12
C LEU A 54 18.78 2.49 -20.51
N GLY A 55 18.04 2.79 -21.58
CA GLY A 55 18.40 2.48 -22.96
C GLY A 55 17.70 1.28 -23.59
N LYS A 56 16.80 0.59 -22.87
CA LYS A 56 15.92 -0.41 -23.49
C LYS A 56 14.97 0.27 -24.47
N LYS A 57 14.76 -0.31 -25.65
CA LYS A 57 13.77 0.21 -26.60
C LYS A 57 12.35 0.01 -26.08
N HIS A 58 11.56 1.07 -26.06
CA HIS A 58 10.14 0.99 -25.73
C HIS A 58 9.31 0.59 -26.97
N PRO A 59 8.35 -0.34 -26.86
CA PRO A 59 7.61 -0.86 -28.01
C PRO A 59 6.76 0.19 -28.74
N LYS A 60 6.38 1.27 -28.06
CA LYS A 60 5.58 2.38 -28.63
C LYS A 60 6.42 3.57 -29.15
N GLY A 61 7.74 3.42 -29.25
CA GLY A 61 8.64 4.47 -29.76
C GLY A 61 9.32 5.30 -28.66
N THR A 62 9.87 6.46 -29.04
CA THR A 62 10.77 7.28 -28.20
C THR A 62 10.11 8.49 -27.54
N LYS A 63 8.89 8.85 -27.95
CA LYS A 63 8.10 9.96 -27.39
C LYS A 63 6.83 9.42 -26.75
N LEU A 64 6.72 9.50 -25.44
CA LEU A 64 5.65 8.86 -24.68
C LEU A 64 4.95 9.88 -23.79
N CYS A 65 3.65 9.75 -23.56
CA CYS A 65 2.93 10.53 -22.56
C CYS A 65 1.85 9.68 -21.89
N ASN A 66 1.44 10.03 -20.68
CA ASN A 66 0.26 9.46 -20.04
C ASN A 66 -0.25 10.37 -18.91
N VAL A 67 -1.29 9.89 -18.24
CA VAL A 67 -1.69 10.30 -16.89
C VAL A 67 -1.63 9.04 -16.03
N GLN A 68 -0.70 8.98 -15.09
CA GLN A 68 -0.44 7.81 -14.25
C GLN A 68 -1.00 8.03 -12.85
N GLY A 69 -1.81 7.09 -12.35
CA GLY A 69 -2.20 7.10 -10.95
C GLY A 69 -1.02 6.73 -10.05
N CYS A 70 -0.91 7.37 -8.89
CA CYS A 70 0.15 7.14 -7.91
C CYS A 70 -0.46 7.02 -6.52
N VAL A 71 0.14 6.16 -5.68
CA VAL A 71 -0.25 6.04 -4.28
C VAL A 71 0.95 6.32 -3.40
N ARG A 72 0.83 7.30 -2.50
CA ARG A 72 1.87 7.64 -1.51
C ARG A 72 1.34 7.39 -0.10
N THR A 73 2.12 6.65 0.67
CA THR A 73 1.78 6.27 2.05
C THR A 73 2.50 7.09 3.11
N VAL A 74 3.47 7.91 2.71
CA VAL A 74 4.30 8.71 3.62
C VAL A 74 3.49 9.82 4.31
N ASP A 75 2.54 10.41 3.60
CA ASP A 75 1.74 11.54 4.09
C ASP A 75 0.34 11.12 4.54
N ILE A 76 0.11 9.82 4.83
CA ILE A 76 -1.21 9.31 5.24
C ILE A 76 -1.75 10.12 6.42
N ASP A 77 -0.90 10.42 7.41
CA ASP A 77 -1.34 11.08 8.64
C ASP A 77 -1.70 12.56 8.41
N SER A 78 -1.14 13.21 7.37
CA SER A 78 -1.48 14.57 6.93
C SER A 78 -2.82 14.65 6.19
N VAL A 79 -3.34 13.54 5.67
CA VAL A 79 -4.64 13.50 4.99
C VAL A 79 -5.75 13.91 5.95
N GLY A 80 -6.60 14.83 5.47
CA GLY A 80 -7.56 15.57 6.27
C GLY A 80 -7.31 17.08 6.26
N ASP A 81 -6.11 17.50 5.87
CA ASP A 81 -5.85 18.88 5.48
C ASP A 81 -6.34 19.19 4.05
N ALA A 82 -6.08 20.40 3.56
CA ALA A 82 -6.63 20.90 2.30
C ALA A 82 -5.90 20.39 1.04
N THR A 83 -4.73 19.74 1.17
CA THR A 83 -3.80 19.52 0.05
C THR A 83 -3.15 18.14 -0.03
N HIS A 84 -3.21 17.32 1.02
CA HIS A 84 -2.65 15.98 1.02
C HIS A 84 -3.67 14.94 0.59
N PHE A 85 -3.18 14.00 -0.22
CA PHE A 85 -3.93 12.91 -0.82
C PHE A 85 -3.12 11.63 -0.79
N THR A 86 -3.78 10.50 -0.51
CA THR A 86 -3.12 9.18 -0.58
C THR A 86 -2.97 8.68 -2.02
N PHE A 87 -3.97 8.94 -2.86
CA PHE A 87 -3.92 8.73 -4.32
C PHE A 87 -3.86 10.07 -5.04
N PHE A 88 -3.12 10.16 -6.12
CA PHE A 88 -3.16 11.33 -7.02
C PHE A 88 -2.73 10.90 -8.41
N GLU A 89 -3.02 11.73 -9.40
CA GLU A 89 -2.54 11.50 -10.76
C GLU A 89 -1.32 12.35 -11.07
N MET A 90 -0.32 11.73 -11.67
CA MET A 90 0.85 12.38 -12.22
C MET A 90 0.76 12.35 -13.75
N MET A 91 0.66 13.53 -14.34
CA MET A 91 0.72 13.73 -15.78
C MET A 91 2.19 13.71 -16.22
N GLY A 92 2.52 12.80 -17.13
CA GLY A 92 3.89 12.57 -17.55
C GLY A 92 4.08 12.63 -19.06
N ASN A 93 5.29 13.01 -19.46
CA ASN A 93 5.80 12.85 -20.81
C ASN A 93 7.27 12.43 -20.74
N TRP A 94 7.73 11.69 -21.74
CA TRP A 94 9.08 11.18 -21.80
C TRP A 94 9.69 11.31 -23.18
N SER A 95 10.96 11.70 -23.18
CA SER A 95 11.87 11.56 -24.33
C SER A 95 12.86 10.46 -24.02
N LEU A 96 12.91 9.43 -24.87
CA LEU A 96 13.87 8.35 -24.77
C LEU A 96 14.94 8.54 -25.85
N GLY A 97 15.85 9.51 -25.63
CA GLY A 97 16.93 9.84 -26.57
C GLY A 97 16.50 10.60 -27.84
N ASP A 98 15.37 11.32 -27.83
CA ASP A 98 14.81 11.97 -29.03
C ASP A 98 14.98 13.50 -29.01
N TYR A 99 14.32 14.16 -28.06
CA TYR A 99 14.46 15.59 -27.76
C TYR A 99 15.01 15.79 -26.34
N PHE A 100 15.45 16.99 -26.01
CA PHE A 100 16.03 17.27 -24.69
C PHE A 100 15.60 18.66 -24.17
N LYS A 101 16.51 19.39 -23.51
CA LYS A 101 16.25 20.64 -22.79
C LYS A 101 15.57 21.71 -23.65
N LYS A 102 16.06 21.96 -24.86
CA LYS A 102 15.58 23.06 -25.71
C LYS A 102 14.10 22.92 -26.05
N GLU A 103 13.73 21.79 -26.65
CA GLU A 103 12.35 21.50 -27.03
C GLU A 103 11.46 21.40 -25.79
N LYS A 104 11.94 20.71 -24.74
CA LYS A 104 11.14 20.49 -23.55
C LYS A 104 10.83 21.78 -22.80
N THR A 105 11.83 22.62 -22.54
CA THR A 105 11.65 23.91 -21.85
C THR A 105 10.63 24.77 -22.60
N LYS A 106 10.72 24.81 -23.94
CA LYS A 106 9.75 25.51 -24.79
C LYS A 106 8.35 24.95 -24.64
N TRP A 107 8.18 23.62 -24.71
CA TRP A 107 6.86 23.00 -24.62
C TRP A 107 6.22 23.13 -23.25
N SER A 108 6.99 23.01 -22.17
CA SER A 108 6.48 23.27 -20.82
C SER A 108 6.00 24.71 -20.67
N PHE A 109 6.80 25.69 -21.15
CA PHE A 109 6.40 27.08 -21.13
C PHE A 109 5.14 27.36 -21.96
N GLU A 110 5.05 26.79 -23.17
CA GLU A 110 3.87 26.90 -24.05
C GLU A 110 2.62 26.29 -23.39
N LEU A 111 2.75 25.09 -22.78
CA LEU A 111 1.66 24.44 -22.07
C LEU A 111 1.14 25.32 -20.93
N LEU A 112 2.05 25.84 -20.09
CA LEU A 112 1.72 26.68 -18.95
C LEU A 112 1.03 27.99 -19.38
N THR A 113 1.53 28.64 -20.43
CA THR A 113 1.07 29.97 -20.84
C THR A 113 -0.11 29.93 -21.81
N GLU A 114 -0.07 29.09 -22.85
CA GLU A 114 -1.06 29.07 -23.93
C GLU A 114 -2.22 28.12 -23.65
N VAL A 115 -1.97 26.95 -23.06
CA VAL A 115 -3.02 25.93 -22.81
C VAL A 115 -3.70 26.14 -21.46
N PHE A 116 -2.90 26.44 -20.44
CA PHE A 116 -3.36 26.65 -19.06
C PHE A 116 -3.61 28.13 -18.73
N GLY A 117 -3.05 29.06 -19.51
CA GLY A 117 -3.36 30.49 -19.38
C GLY A 117 -2.67 31.15 -18.19
N PHE A 118 -1.54 30.63 -17.72
CA PHE A 118 -0.74 31.30 -16.70
C PHE A 118 -0.10 32.58 -17.22
N ASP A 119 -0.10 33.62 -16.38
CA ASP A 119 0.67 34.84 -16.67
C ASP A 119 2.16 34.53 -16.65
N LYS A 120 2.79 34.58 -17.83
CA LYS A 120 4.23 34.34 -18.02
C LYS A 120 5.13 35.17 -17.11
N ASN A 121 4.70 36.37 -16.71
CA ASN A 121 5.51 37.26 -15.87
C ASN A 121 5.57 36.80 -14.41
N LYS A 122 4.69 35.89 -14.00
CA LYS A 122 4.63 35.32 -12.66
C LYS A 122 5.23 33.91 -12.58
N ILE A 123 5.51 33.28 -13.72
CA ILE A 123 6.17 31.97 -13.75
C ILE A 123 7.60 32.13 -13.24
N CYS A 124 7.95 31.26 -12.29
CA CYS A 124 9.30 31.07 -11.77
C CYS A 124 9.78 29.67 -12.16
N SER A 125 11.09 29.50 -12.28
CA SER A 125 11.69 28.21 -12.61
C SER A 125 13.03 28.05 -11.91
N THR A 126 13.37 26.81 -11.59
CA THR A 126 14.63 26.43 -10.97
C THR A 126 15.57 25.77 -11.97
N VAL A 127 16.88 25.94 -11.75
CA VAL A 127 17.95 25.31 -12.53
C VAL A 127 19.11 24.93 -11.62
N PHE A 128 19.86 23.91 -12.00
CA PHE A 128 20.89 23.36 -11.12
C PHE A 128 22.10 24.32 -11.03
N GLU A 129 22.52 24.66 -9.81
CA GLU A 129 23.61 25.61 -9.58
C GLU A 129 25.00 25.05 -9.88
N GLY A 130 25.13 23.73 -10.04
CA GLY A 130 26.39 23.04 -10.23
C GLY A 130 26.98 22.49 -8.92
N ASN A 131 27.94 21.59 -9.05
CA ASN A 131 28.78 21.11 -7.96
C ASN A 131 30.15 20.67 -8.49
N ASP A 132 30.99 20.07 -7.65
CA ASP A 132 32.33 19.59 -8.03
C ASP A 132 32.33 18.55 -9.16
N SER A 133 31.22 17.83 -9.38
CA SER A 133 31.11 16.76 -10.38
C SER A 133 30.34 17.15 -11.64
N VAL A 134 29.48 18.17 -11.56
CA VAL A 134 28.53 18.51 -12.61
C VAL A 134 28.44 20.03 -12.74
N PRO A 135 28.62 20.60 -13.96
CA PRO A 135 28.56 22.05 -14.15
C PRO A 135 27.17 22.61 -13.88
N ARG A 136 27.14 23.91 -13.61
CA ARG A 136 25.91 24.71 -13.53
C ARG A 136 25.09 24.62 -14.82
N ASP A 137 23.77 24.51 -14.71
CA ASP A 137 22.87 24.36 -15.86
C ASP A 137 22.56 25.71 -16.55
N GLU A 138 23.58 26.31 -17.15
CA GLU A 138 23.44 27.56 -17.92
C GLU A 138 22.66 27.37 -19.23
N GLU A 139 22.55 26.14 -19.73
CA GLU A 139 21.83 25.82 -20.97
C GLU A 139 20.32 26.02 -20.78
N THR A 140 19.73 25.39 -19.76
CA THR A 140 18.30 25.54 -19.44
C THR A 140 17.98 27.00 -19.08
N ALA A 141 18.84 27.65 -18.29
CA ALA A 141 18.69 29.06 -17.95
C ALA A 141 18.69 29.99 -19.18
N GLY A 142 19.50 29.67 -20.20
CA GLY A 142 19.50 30.36 -21.49
C GLY A 142 18.16 30.25 -22.21
N TYR A 143 17.64 29.02 -22.34
CA TYR A 143 16.34 28.78 -23.00
C TYR A 143 15.18 29.47 -22.26
N LEU A 144 15.17 29.48 -20.93
CA LEU A 144 14.14 30.18 -20.13
C LEU A 144 14.15 31.69 -20.41
N LYS A 145 15.33 32.31 -20.51
CA LYS A 145 15.49 33.74 -20.85
C LYS A 145 15.01 34.03 -22.27
N GLU A 146 15.34 33.16 -23.24
CA GLU A 146 14.87 33.28 -24.64
C GLU A 146 13.34 33.23 -24.75
N LEU A 147 12.68 32.43 -23.90
CA LEU A 147 11.22 32.34 -23.81
C LEU A 147 10.58 33.54 -23.08
N GLY A 148 11.40 34.42 -22.49
CA GLY A 148 10.97 35.66 -21.85
C GLY A 148 10.70 35.54 -20.36
N ILE A 149 11.19 34.48 -19.69
CA ILE A 149 11.22 34.45 -18.22
C ILE A 149 12.31 35.41 -17.75
N LYS A 150 11.94 36.24 -16.78
CA LYS A 150 12.85 37.26 -16.26
C LYS A 150 13.98 36.61 -15.47
N PRO A 151 15.23 37.12 -15.55
CA PRO A 151 16.35 36.56 -14.80
C PRO A 151 16.10 36.43 -13.29
N GLU A 152 15.38 37.37 -12.68
CA GLU A 152 15.02 37.34 -11.25
C GLU A 152 14.01 36.24 -10.88
N ASN A 153 13.37 35.60 -11.86
CA ASN A 153 12.44 34.48 -11.68
C ASN A 153 13.12 33.13 -11.98
N ILE A 154 14.42 33.12 -12.29
CA ILE A 154 15.22 31.91 -12.54
C ILE A 154 16.14 31.69 -11.35
N PHE A 155 15.85 30.66 -10.55
CA PHE A 155 16.55 30.38 -9.31
C PHE A 155 17.55 29.26 -9.52
N TYR A 156 18.82 29.50 -9.19
CA TYR A 156 19.82 28.45 -9.18
C TYR A 156 19.84 27.80 -7.81
N LEU A 157 19.62 26.48 -7.76
CA LEU A 157 19.49 25.73 -6.52
C LEU A 157 20.49 24.59 -6.45
N ASP A 158 20.85 24.22 -5.23
CA ASP A 158 21.80 23.16 -4.92
C ASP A 158 21.25 21.75 -5.25
N LYS A 159 22.11 20.74 -5.06
CA LYS A 159 21.75 19.34 -5.32
C LYS A 159 20.56 18.86 -4.46
N SER A 160 20.40 19.38 -3.24
CA SER A 160 19.32 18.92 -2.37
C SER A 160 17.94 19.36 -2.85
N ASN A 161 17.88 20.45 -3.62
CA ASN A 161 16.62 21.03 -4.10
C ASN A 161 16.43 20.91 -5.61
N ASN A 162 17.47 20.72 -6.42
CA ASN A 162 17.33 20.75 -7.88
C ASN A 162 18.22 19.71 -8.59
N TRP A 163 18.18 18.48 -8.09
CA TRP A 163 18.82 17.33 -8.70
C TRP A 163 17.99 16.08 -8.45
N TRP A 164 17.70 15.34 -9.51
CA TRP A 164 16.98 14.09 -9.39
C TRP A 164 17.93 12.89 -9.50
N GLU A 165 17.90 12.03 -8.49
CA GLU A 165 18.51 10.72 -8.53
C GLU A 165 17.79 9.74 -7.59
N LEU A 166 17.87 8.44 -7.89
CA LEU A 166 17.42 7.41 -6.97
C LEU A 166 18.42 7.25 -5.81
N GLU A 167 17.98 7.59 -4.60
CA GLU A 167 18.76 7.37 -3.40
C GLU A 167 19.09 5.89 -3.19
N GLY A 168 20.28 5.61 -2.65
CA GLY A 168 20.74 4.25 -2.38
C GLY A 168 21.03 3.38 -3.61
N THR A 169 20.90 3.90 -4.83
CA THR A 169 21.16 3.14 -6.07
C THR A 169 22.45 3.57 -6.78
N VAL A 170 23.00 2.64 -7.57
CA VAL A 170 24.15 2.86 -8.46
C VAL A 170 23.76 2.39 -9.86
N GLY A 171 24.24 3.07 -10.89
CA GLY A 171 24.02 2.72 -12.28
C GLY A 171 22.67 3.17 -12.86
N THR A 172 21.91 3.97 -12.13
CA THR A 172 20.62 4.54 -12.53
C THR A 172 20.81 5.88 -13.25
N PRO A 173 19.87 6.28 -14.13
CA PRO A 173 19.90 7.59 -14.76
C PRO A 173 19.57 8.68 -13.71
N CYS A 174 20.16 9.85 -13.88
CA CYS A 174 20.01 11.01 -13.00
C CYS A 174 20.33 12.30 -13.77
N GLY A 175 20.00 13.44 -13.19
CA GLY A 175 20.31 14.72 -13.80
C GLY A 175 19.71 15.94 -13.09
N PRO A 176 20.03 17.14 -13.61
CA PRO A 176 19.43 18.37 -13.12
C PRO A 176 17.93 18.38 -13.40
N ASP A 177 17.20 19.10 -12.55
CA ASP A 177 15.77 19.28 -12.69
C ASP A 177 15.43 20.72 -13.12
N ASN A 178 14.35 20.90 -13.86
CA ASN A 178 13.75 22.20 -14.10
C ASN A 178 12.34 22.17 -13.54
N GLU A 179 12.18 22.71 -12.34
CA GLU A 179 10.88 22.76 -11.67
C GLU A 179 10.21 24.10 -11.97
N TRP A 180 8.91 24.04 -12.19
CA TRP A 180 8.08 25.18 -12.53
C TRP A 180 7.29 25.61 -11.29
N PHE A 181 7.41 26.88 -10.93
CA PHE A 181 6.75 27.48 -9.79
C PHE A 181 5.79 28.58 -10.22
N TYR A 182 4.69 28.71 -9.49
CA TYR A 182 3.76 29.82 -9.66
C TYR A 182 3.28 30.37 -8.31
N PRO A 183 3.18 31.70 -8.14
CA PRO A 183 2.71 32.29 -6.90
C PRO A 183 1.19 32.14 -6.74
N ARG A 184 0.76 31.53 -5.63
CA ARG A 184 -0.64 31.52 -5.15
C ARG A 184 -1.16 32.90 -4.77
N HIS A 185 -0.27 33.80 -4.37
CA HIS A 185 -0.61 35.10 -3.82
C HIS A 185 0.38 36.14 -4.35
N ASP A 186 -0.13 37.34 -4.66
CA ASP A 186 0.71 38.40 -5.22
C ASP A 186 1.69 38.98 -4.20
N LYS A 187 1.37 38.95 -2.91
CA LYS A 187 2.17 39.61 -1.87
C LYS A 187 3.24 38.66 -1.28
N PRO A 188 4.52 39.06 -1.24
CA PRO A 188 5.54 38.34 -0.48
C PRO A 188 5.29 38.43 1.02
N CYS A 189 5.69 37.41 1.79
CA CYS A 189 5.67 37.46 3.26
C CYS A 189 6.81 38.31 3.84
N CYS A 190 7.92 38.42 3.11
CA CYS A 190 9.13 39.15 3.49
C CYS A 190 9.92 39.60 2.24
N PRO A 191 10.92 40.51 2.38
CA PRO A 191 11.71 40.98 1.24
C PRO A 191 12.48 39.89 0.46
N THR A 192 12.77 38.74 1.09
CA THR A 192 13.50 37.60 0.51
C THR A 192 12.60 36.42 0.18
N CYS A 193 11.30 36.64 0.02
CA CYS A 193 10.33 35.58 -0.29
C CYS A 193 10.51 35.07 -1.73
N ASP A 194 11.17 33.92 -1.85
CA ASP A 194 11.43 33.19 -3.09
C ASP A 194 10.79 31.79 -3.08
N VAL A 195 11.15 30.95 -4.06
CA VAL A 195 10.61 29.60 -4.24
C VAL A 195 10.94 28.63 -3.10
N ASN A 196 11.98 28.91 -2.29
CA ASN A 196 12.35 28.10 -1.12
C ASN A 196 11.67 28.57 0.18
N CYS A 197 10.80 29.59 0.10
CA CYS A 197 10.16 30.14 1.28
C CYS A 197 8.97 29.27 1.75
N ASP A 198 9.02 28.84 3.01
CA ASP A 198 7.98 28.01 3.66
C ASP A 198 6.60 28.69 3.81
N CYS A 199 6.45 29.95 3.42
CA CYS A 199 5.18 30.68 3.52
C CYS A 199 4.09 30.15 2.57
N GLY A 200 4.41 29.20 1.69
CA GLY A 200 3.45 28.59 0.76
C GLY A 200 3.03 29.49 -0.40
N ARG A 201 3.72 30.63 -0.59
CA ARG A 201 3.43 31.58 -1.68
C ARG A 201 3.67 30.95 -3.03
N TYR A 202 4.85 30.39 -3.26
CA TYR A 202 5.16 29.68 -4.50
C TYR A 202 4.77 28.22 -4.36
N VAL A 203 4.20 27.67 -5.43
CA VAL A 203 3.84 26.27 -5.52
C VAL A 203 4.51 25.68 -6.73
N GLU A 204 5.22 24.57 -6.51
CA GLU A 204 5.70 23.72 -7.59
C GLU A 204 4.48 23.10 -8.29
N ILE A 205 4.31 23.45 -9.57
CA ILE A 205 3.21 22.98 -10.42
C ILE A 205 3.62 21.78 -11.30
N GLY A 206 4.92 21.52 -11.43
CA GLY A 206 5.47 20.33 -12.07
C GLY A 206 6.95 20.51 -12.40
N ASN A 207 7.60 19.44 -12.84
CA ASN A 207 9.05 19.41 -13.08
C ASN A 207 9.42 18.66 -14.36
N ASP A 208 10.61 18.98 -14.86
CA ASP A 208 11.22 18.41 -16.06
C ASP A 208 12.66 17.97 -15.73
N VAL A 209 12.81 16.69 -15.40
CA VAL A 209 14.09 16.07 -15.09
C VAL A 209 14.86 15.79 -16.38
N TYR A 210 16.05 16.38 -16.49
CA TYR A 210 16.94 16.21 -17.64
C TYR A 210 17.99 15.13 -17.36
N MET A 211 17.58 13.87 -17.50
CA MET A 211 18.44 12.71 -17.26
C MET A 211 19.54 12.62 -18.32
N GLN A 212 20.73 13.09 -17.98
CA GLN A 212 21.91 13.06 -18.85
C GLN A 212 23.14 12.40 -18.19
N TYR A 213 23.01 11.96 -16.94
CA TYR A 213 24.08 11.31 -16.21
C TYR A 213 23.65 9.93 -15.70
N LYS A 214 24.62 9.03 -15.58
CA LYS A 214 24.53 7.77 -14.87
C LYS A 214 25.25 7.89 -13.54
N LYS A 215 24.56 7.56 -12.45
CA LYS A 215 25.12 7.58 -11.10
C LYS A 215 26.16 6.47 -10.94
N LEU A 216 27.34 6.83 -10.45
CA LEU A 216 28.43 5.91 -10.10
C LEU A 216 28.55 5.77 -8.58
N GLU A 217 29.39 4.85 -8.13
CA GLU A 217 29.73 4.73 -6.71
C GLU A 217 30.37 6.01 -6.17
N GLY A 218 30.17 6.28 -4.88
CA GLY A 218 30.77 7.42 -4.19
C GLY A 218 30.24 8.79 -4.64
N GLY A 219 29.04 8.86 -5.22
CA GLY A 219 28.40 10.11 -5.62
C GLY A 219 29.01 10.78 -6.86
N LYS A 220 29.73 10.00 -7.68
CA LYS A 220 30.26 10.44 -8.98
C LYS A 220 29.26 10.19 -10.10
N TYR A 221 29.49 10.85 -11.24
CA TYR A 221 28.60 10.78 -12.40
C TYR A 221 29.39 10.61 -13.69
N THR A 222 28.79 9.94 -14.67
CA THR A 222 29.28 9.91 -16.07
C THR A 222 28.12 10.19 -17.01
N GLU A 223 28.37 10.74 -18.20
CA GLU A 223 27.29 11.05 -19.13
C GLU A 223 26.62 9.76 -19.67
N LEU A 224 25.31 9.84 -19.86
CA LEU A 224 24.55 8.79 -20.55
C LEU A 224 24.79 8.86 -22.06
N GLU A 225 24.80 7.70 -22.72
CA GLU A 225 24.84 7.62 -24.18
C GLU A 225 23.63 8.32 -24.82
N ASN A 226 22.45 8.14 -24.22
CA ASN A 226 21.21 8.80 -24.61
C ASN A 226 20.73 9.70 -23.48
N LYS A 227 20.50 10.98 -23.78
CA LYS A 227 19.88 11.93 -22.85
C LYS A 227 18.36 11.78 -22.90
N ASN A 228 17.73 11.73 -21.74
CA ASN A 228 16.30 11.52 -21.61
C ASN A 228 15.63 12.72 -20.94
N VAL A 229 14.33 12.86 -21.19
CA VAL A 229 13.45 13.77 -20.46
C VAL A 229 12.45 12.93 -19.69
N ASP A 230 12.30 13.23 -18.41
CA ASP A 230 11.26 12.71 -17.54
C ASP A 230 10.50 13.88 -16.94
N THR A 231 9.17 13.86 -17.04
CA THR A 231 8.32 14.97 -16.60
C THR A 231 7.27 14.47 -15.64
N GLY A 232 7.10 15.20 -14.53
CA GLY A 232 6.06 14.94 -13.55
C GLY A 232 5.27 16.21 -13.21
N PHE A 233 4.00 16.26 -13.61
CA PHE A 233 3.05 17.30 -13.21
C PHE A 233 1.93 16.69 -12.38
N GLY A 234 1.77 17.12 -11.13
CA GLY A 234 0.69 16.64 -10.26
C GLY A 234 -0.67 17.20 -10.71
N LEU A 235 -1.56 16.32 -11.21
CA LEU A 235 -2.87 16.70 -11.74
C LEU A 235 -3.73 17.37 -10.67
N ASP A 236 -3.89 16.72 -9.51
CA ASP A 236 -4.75 17.19 -8.42
C ASP A 236 -4.33 18.59 -7.94
N ARG A 237 -3.02 18.80 -7.79
CA ARG A 237 -2.44 20.09 -7.37
C ARG A 237 -2.62 21.15 -8.45
N LEU A 238 -2.36 20.80 -9.71
CA LEU A 238 -2.50 21.74 -10.82
C LEU A 238 -3.98 22.14 -11.03
N LEU A 239 -4.90 21.20 -10.87
CA LEU A 239 -6.35 21.42 -10.96
C LEU A 239 -6.84 22.40 -9.90
N LEU A 240 -6.41 22.24 -8.65
CA LEU A 240 -6.64 23.20 -7.57
C LEU A 240 -6.15 24.59 -7.97
N PHE A 241 -4.93 24.65 -8.51
CA PHE A 241 -4.27 25.90 -8.80
C PHE A 241 -4.90 26.65 -9.99
N LEU A 242 -5.20 25.94 -11.08
CA LEU A 242 -5.87 26.50 -12.27
C LEU A 242 -7.25 27.08 -11.96
N ASN A 243 -7.92 26.52 -10.96
CA ASN A 243 -9.23 26.97 -10.51
C ASN A 243 -9.17 28.05 -9.41
N GLY A 244 -7.97 28.46 -8.98
CA GLY A 244 -7.79 29.47 -7.93
C GLY A 244 -8.30 29.02 -6.56
N LEU A 245 -8.24 27.71 -6.30
CA LEU A 245 -8.66 27.12 -5.03
C LEU A 245 -7.46 26.98 -4.09
N ASP A 246 -7.74 26.99 -2.79
CA ASP A 246 -6.80 26.69 -1.70
C ASP A 246 -7.04 25.31 -1.07
N ASP A 247 -8.14 24.67 -1.47
CA ASP A 247 -8.64 23.41 -0.92
C ASP A 247 -8.98 22.45 -2.06
N GLY A 248 -8.25 21.35 -2.13
CA GLY A 248 -8.34 20.41 -3.25
C GLY A 248 -9.63 19.59 -3.22
N TYR A 249 -10.28 19.50 -2.07
CA TYR A 249 -11.57 18.85 -1.92
C TYR A 249 -12.73 19.68 -2.48
N LYS A 250 -12.46 20.94 -2.88
CA LYS A 250 -13.40 21.79 -3.63
C LYS A 250 -13.29 21.64 -5.14
N THR A 251 -12.35 20.83 -5.64
CA THR A 251 -12.22 20.53 -7.08
C THR A 251 -13.30 19.55 -7.54
N ASP A 252 -13.49 19.39 -8.86
CA ASP A 252 -14.46 18.42 -9.40
C ASP A 252 -14.11 16.97 -9.04
N LEU A 253 -12.87 16.68 -8.65
CA LEU A 253 -12.49 15.35 -8.13
C LEU A 253 -13.30 14.96 -6.90
N PHE A 254 -13.69 15.92 -6.06
CA PHE A 254 -14.23 15.64 -4.72
C PHE A 254 -15.54 16.34 -4.40
N ILE A 255 -15.87 17.44 -5.08
CA ILE A 255 -16.98 18.30 -4.66
C ILE A 255 -18.32 17.57 -4.54
N ASP A 256 -18.58 16.58 -5.40
CA ASP A 256 -19.82 15.80 -5.33
C ASP A 256 -19.80 14.77 -4.20
N THR A 257 -18.63 14.20 -3.89
CA THR A 257 -18.43 13.37 -2.70
C THR A 257 -18.62 14.17 -1.43
N ILE A 258 -18.07 15.40 -1.37
CA ILE A 258 -18.26 16.29 -0.23
C ILE A 258 -19.75 16.64 -0.05
N LYS A 259 -20.44 17.03 -1.12
CA LYS A 259 -21.89 17.32 -1.06
C LYS A 259 -22.71 16.13 -0.58
N LEU A 260 -22.39 14.92 -1.04
CA LEU A 260 -23.02 13.70 -0.57
C LEU A 260 -22.81 13.53 0.94
N LEU A 261 -21.60 13.76 1.44
CA LEU A 261 -21.29 13.68 2.86
C LEU A 261 -21.98 14.78 3.68
N GLU A 262 -22.10 16.00 3.16
CA GLU A 262 -22.90 17.07 3.77
C GLU A 262 -24.38 16.66 3.89
N GLU A 263 -24.96 16.10 2.82
CA GLU A 263 -26.36 15.67 2.78
C GLU A 263 -26.66 14.57 3.80
N VAL A 264 -25.84 13.51 3.83
CA VAL A 264 -26.09 12.37 4.74
C VAL A 264 -25.72 12.66 6.20
N SER A 265 -24.82 13.63 6.45
CA SER A 265 -24.44 14.04 7.82
C SER A 265 -25.30 15.17 8.38
N GLY A 266 -25.91 15.98 7.52
CA GLY A 266 -26.57 17.23 7.90
C GLY A 266 -25.60 18.32 8.38
N LYS A 267 -24.30 18.20 8.07
CA LYS A 267 -23.24 19.13 8.49
C LYS A 267 -22.65 19.82 7.26
N ALA A 268 -22.32 21.10 7.36
CA ALA A 268 -21.74 21.84 6.25
C ALA A 268 -20.20 21.77 6.24
N TYR A 269 -19.63 21.62 5.05
CA TYR A 269 -18.19 21.60 4.81
C TYR A 269 -17.58 22.99 5.06
N GLY A 270 -16.53 23.06 5.88
CA GLY A 270 -15.87 24.30 6.25
C GLY A 270 -16.49 25.04 7.44
N GLU A 271 -17.65 24.61 7.97
CA GLU A 271 -18.26 25.21 9.16
C GLU A 271 -17.54 24.77 10.45
N ASN A 272 -17.20 23.48 10.54
CA ASN A 272 -16.47 22.89 11.67
C ASN A 272 -15.21 22.16 11.16
N GLU A 273 -14.07 22.42 11.77
CA GLU A 273 -12.78 21.85 11.34
C GLU A 273 -12.74 20.32 11.49
N SER A 274 -13.30 19.77 12.58
CA SER A 274 -13.36 18.32 12.81
C SER A 274 -14.23 17.62 11.78
N ASP A 275 -15.40 18.16 11.48
CA ASP A 275 -16.31 17.61 10.48
C ASP A 275 -15.72 17.73 9.06
N THR A 276 -15.08 18.86 8.75
CA THR A 276 -14.35 19.08 7.49
C THR A 276 -13.24 18.05 7.32
N LYS A 277 -12.41 17.85 8.36
CA LYS A 277 -11.35 16.84 8.36
C LYS A 277 -11.93 15.44 8.15
N ALA A 278 -13.03 15.10 8.81
CA ALA A 278 -13.70 13.81 8.65
C ALA A 278 -14.18 13.58 7.21
N MET A 279 -14.84 14.57 6.60
CA MET A 279 -15.31 14.47 5.21
C MET A 279 -14.16 14.27 4.23
N ARG A 280 -13.05 15.00 4.40
CA ARG A 280 -11.83 14.86 3.59
C ARG A 280 -11.24 13.46 3.68
N ILE A 281 -11.07 12.95 4.89
CA ILE A 281 -10.51 11.61 5.13
C ILE A 281 -11.40 10.52 4.53
N ILE A 282 -12.73 10.62 4.69
CA ILE A 282 -13.68 9.67 4.09
C ILE A 282 -13.55 9.70 2.57
N ALA A 283 -13.52 10.89 1.97
CA ALA A 283 -13.45 11.07 0.53
C ALA A 283 -12.13 10.52 -0.06
N ASP A 284 -10.97 10.92 0.49
CA ASP A 284 -9.67 10.52 -0.03
C ASP A 284 -9.41 9.02 0.13
N HIS A 285 -9.64 8.47 1.33
CA HIS A 285 -9.36 7.05 1.57
C HIS A 285 -10.31 6.14 0.81
N THR A 286 -11.57 6.55 0.61
CA THR A 286 -12.51 5.81 -0.26
C THR A 286 -12.04 5.86 -1.72
N ARG A 287 -11.59 7.03 -2.20
CA ARG A 287 -11.01 7.18 -3.55
C ARG A 287 -9.86 6.20 -3.76
N THR A 288 -8.89 6.19 -2.84
CA THR A 288 -7.72 5.32 -2.93
C THR A 288 -8.10 3.85 -2.84
N ALA A 289 -9.08 3.49 -2.00
CA ALA A 289 -9.58 2.13 -1.91
C ALA A 289 -10.23 1.65 -3.23
N VAL A 290 -11.05 2.49 -3.87
CA VAL A 290 -11.63 2.22 -5.20
C VAL A 290 -10.51 1.94 -6.21
N MET A 291 -9.50 2.81 -6.26
CA MET A 291 -8.38 2.67 -7.19
C MET A 291 -7.60 1.37 -6.94
N LEU A 292 -7.29 1.03 -5.68
CA LEU A 292 -6.51 -0.16 -5.34
C LEU A 292 -7.26 -1.49 -5.52
N ILE A 293 -8.57 -1.53 -5.27
CA ILE A 293 -9.38 -2.74 -5.46
C ILE A 293 -9.68 -2.94 -6.95
N GLY A 294 -9.98 -1.85 -7.67
CA GLY A 294 -10.33 -1.86 -9.08
C GLY A 294 -9.14 -1.96 -10.05
N ASP A 295 -7.91 -1.84 -9.53
CA ASP A 295 -6.69 -1.94 -10.33
C ASP A 295 -6.60 -3.24 -11.14
N ALA A 296 -5.79 -3.25 -12.21
CA ALA A 296 -5.50 -4.44 -13.00
C ALA A 296 -4.96 -5.59 -12.12
N ASN A 297 -4.06 -5.27 -11.19
CA ASN A 297 -3.52 -6.18 -10.17
C ASN A 297 -4.21 -5.96 -8.81
N GLY A 298 -5.51 -5.66 -8.82
CA GLY A 298 -6.29 -5.24 -7.66
C GLY A 298 -6.07 -6.10 -6.42
N ILE A 299 -6.05 -5.43 -5.26
CA ILE A 299 -5.79 -6.05 -3.95
C ILE A 299 -7.02 -6.01 -3.05
N THR A 300 -7.04 -6.88 -2.04
CA THR A 300 -8.09 -6.91 -1.01
C THR A 300 -7.52 -6.63 0.38
N PRO A 301 -8.35 -6.17 1.35
CA PRO A 301 -7.91 -5.86 2.71
C PRO A 301 -7.28 -7.07 3.43
N SER A 302 -5.99 -6.98 3.78
CA SER A 302 -5.22 -8.08 4.40
C SER A 302 -4.48 -7.64 5.68
N ASN A 303 -3.79 -8.57 6.35
CA ASN A 303 -2.97 -8.25 7.52
C ASN A 303 -1.52 -7.85 7.17
N THR A 304 -1.10 -7.94 5.90
CA THR A 304 0.30 -7.78 5.48
C THR A 304 0.43 -7.11 4.12
N GLY A 305 1.58 -6.48 3.87
CA GLY A 305 1.90 -5.88 2.56
C GLY A 305 0.89 -4.83 2.10
N ALA A 306 0.64 -4.74 0.79
CA ALA A 306 -0.26 -3.76 0.20
C ALA A 306 -1.71 -3.86 0.72
N GLY A 307 -2.18 -5.08 0.98
CA GLY A 307 -3.51 -5.32 1.54
C GLY A 307 -3.66 -4.76 2.97
N TYR A 308 -2.58 -4.68 3.75
CA TYR A 308 -2.59 -4.02 5.05
C TYR A 308 -2.85 -2.52 4.92
N ILE A 309 -2.21 -1.86 3.95
CA ILE A 309 -2.40 -0.42 3.70
C ILE A 309 -3.84 -0.15 3.27
N LEU A 310 -4.36 -0.92 2.30
CA LEU A 310 -5.76 -0.80 1.89
C LEU A 310 -6.72 -0.96 3.08
N ARG A 311 -6.48 -1.98 3.92
CA ARG A 311 -7.25 -2.18 5.15
C ARG A 311 -7.15 -0.98 6.09
N ARG A 312 -5.95 -0.43 6.31
CA ARG A 312 -5.75 0.74 7.18
C ARG A 312 -6.55 1.95 6.68
N LEU A 313 -6.51 2.23 5.38
CA LEU A 313 -7.25 3.35 4.77
C LEU A 313 -8.76 3.19 4.96
N LEU A 314 -9.31 2.01 4.61
CA LEU A 314 -10.74 1.72 4.79
C LEU A 314 -11.17 1.84 6.24
N ARG A 315 -10.43 1.23 7.18
CA ARG A 315 -10.77 1.30 8.61
C ARG A 315 -10.72 2.71 9.18
N ARG A 316 -9.76 3.53 8.72
CA ARG A 316 -9.69 4.94 9.09
C ARG A 316 -10.89 5.71 8.56
N ALA A 317 -11.29 5.50 7.29
CA ALA A 317 -12.50 6.09 6.73
C ALA A 317 -13.78 5.66 7.48
N ILE A 318 -13.92 4.37 7.81
CA ILE A 318 -15.07 3.83 8.58
C ILE A 318 -15.16 4.48 9.96
N ARG A 319 -14.02 4.66 10.64
CA ARG A 319 -13.99 5.39 11.92
C ARG A 319 -14.47 6.84 11.73
N TYR A 320 -13.97 7.54 10.70
CA TYR A 320 -14.38 8.92 10.46
C TYR A 320 -15.85 9.05 10.03
N CYS A 321 -16.44 8.03 9.40
CA CYS A 321 -17.89 7.96 9.22
C CYS A 321 -18.62 8.04 10.57
N LYS A 322 -18.15 7.26 11.57
CA LYS A 322 -18.69 7.32 12.94
C LYS A 322 -18.46 8.67 13.61
N ASN A 323 -17.29 9.29 13.45
CA ASN A 323 -17.04 10.65 13.95
C ASN A 323 -17.97 11.70 13.33
N LEU A 324 -18.23 11.58 12.02
CA LEU A 324 -19.13 12.48 11.30
C LEU A 324 -20.61 12.20 11.60
N ASN A 325 -20.91 11.08 12.26
CA ASN A 325 -22.26 10.56 12.52
C ASN A 325 -23.00 10.13 11.24
N VAL A 326 -22.29 9.42 10.36
CA VAL A 326 -22.84 8.84 9.13
C VAL A 326 -22.62 7.32 9.11
N GLU A 327 -23.55 6.60 8.49
CA GLU A 327 -23.41 5.16 8.27
C GLU A 327 -22.22 4.89 7.34
N ALA A 328 -21.33 3.95 7.71
CA ALA A 328 -20.14 3.64 6.92
C ALA A 328 -20.47 3.11 5.51
N THR A 329 -21.67 2.55 5.32
CA THR A 329 -22.20 2.15 4.01
C THR A 329 -22.31 3.32 3.02
N SER A 330 -22.34 4.57 3.48
CA SER A 330 -22.27 5.77 2.63
C SER A 330 -20.99 5.81 1.79
N MET A 331 -19.90 5.16 2.23
CA MET A 331 -18.68 4.99 1.44
C MET A 331 -18.93 4.28 0.11
N CYS A 332 -19.97 3.43 0.00
CA CYS A 332 -20.33 2.79 -1.26
C CYS A 332 -20.87 3.81 -2.28
N ALA A 333 -21.66 4.78 -1.84
CA ALA A 333 -22.14 5.87 -2.70
C ALA A 333 -20.99 6.82 -3.08
N VAL A 334 -20.08 7.11 -2.15
CA VAL A 334 -18.83 7.84 -2.45
C VAL A 334 -18.00 7.10 -3.50
N ALA A 335 -17.83 5.79 -3.35
CA ALA A 335 -17.09 4.96 -4.30
C ALA A 335 -17.69 5.02 -5.71
N LYS A 336 -19.02 4.94 -5.83
CA LYS A 336 -19.73 5.08 -7.12
C LYS A 336 -19.48 6.42 -7.78
N ILE A 337 -19.42 7.54 -7.03
CA ILE A 337 -19.09 8.85 -7.61
C ILE A 337 -17.70 8.80 -8.28
N PHE A 338 -16.70 8.24 -7.61
CA PHE A 338 -15.36 8.11 -8.20
C PHE A 338 -15.36 7.21 -9.45
N ILE A 339 -16.06 6.07 -9.40
CA ILE A 339 -16.12 5.09 -10.50
C ILE A 339 -16.87 5.66 -11.70
N GLU A 340 -18.10 6.10 -11.51
CA GLU A 340 -19.05 6.42 -12.59
C GLU A 340 -18.86 7.83 -13.15
N LYS A 341 -18.38 8.78 -12.33
CA LYS A 341 -18.34 10.21 -12.71
C LYS A 341 -16.92 10.74 -12.92
N ILE A 342 -16.00 10.41 -12.02
CA ILE A 342 -14.66 11.04 -12.01
C ILE A 342 -13.68 10.29 -12.90
N TYR A 343 -13.65 8.95 -12.79
CA TYR A 343 -12.61 8.11 -13.39
C TYR A 343 -13.12 7.16 -14.49
N ASN A 344 -14.42 7.14 -14.77
CA ASN A 344 -15.04 6.25 -15.77
C ASN A 344 -14.32 6.21 -17.12
N ASP A 345 -13.85 7.37 -17.61
CA ASP A 345 -13.17 7.47 -18.91
C ASP A 345 -11.67 7.13 -18.82
N ALA A 346 -11.03 7.49 -17.70
CA ALA A 346 -9.58 7.36 -17.50
C ALA A 346 -9.16 5.96 -17.02
N TYR A 347 -10.05 5.28 -16.27
CA TYR A 347 -9.82 3.95 -15.70
C TYR A 347 -11.03 3.04 -15.94
N PRO A 348 -11.23 2.54 -17.17
CA PRO A 348 -12.40 1.72 -17.54
C PRO A 348 -12.60 0.47 -16.67
N LEU A 349 -11.51 -0.13 -16.17
CA LEU A 349 -11.57 -1.29 -15.28
C LEU A 349 -12.34 -1.02 -13.98
N LEU A 350 -12.42 0.23 -13.51
CA LEU A 350 -13.21 0.57 -12.33
C LEU A 350 -14.70 0.36 -12.58
N VAL A 351 -15.18 0.72 -13.78
CA VAL A 351 -16.57 0.53 -14.20
C VAL A 351 -16.86 -0.95 -14.39
N GLU A 352 -15.95 -1.69 -15.03
CA GLU A 352 -16.08 -3.14 -15.22
C GLU A 352 -16.11 -3.92 -13.90
N LYS A 353 -15.37 -3.44 -12.89
CA LYS A 353 -15.25 -4.08 -11.57
C LYS A 353 -16.12 -3.41 -10.50
N GLU A 354 -17.05 -2.54 -10.85
CA GLU A 354 -17.81 -1.73 -9.90
C GLU A 354 -18.43 -2.59 -8.77
N ASP A 355 -19.21 -3.61 -9.13
CA ASP A 355 -19.87 -4.49 -8.17
C ASP A 355 -18.87 -5.18 -7.22
N TYR A 356 -17.72 -5.62 -7.75
CA TYR A 356 -16.65 -6.23 -6.96
C TYR A 356 -16.02 -5.24 -5.97
N ILE A 357 -15.75 -4.01 -6.42
CA ILE A 357 -15.20 -2.94 -5.57
C ILE A 357 -16.15 -2.63 -4.42
N ILE A 358 -17.44 -2.46 -4.73
CA ILE A 358 -18.47 -2.16 -3.72
C ILE A 358 -18.64 -3.32 -2.72
N ASP A 359 -18.60 -4.57 -3.20
CA ASP A 359 -18.70 -5.75 -2.33
C ASP A 359 -17.50 -5.88 -1.37
N GLU A 360 -16.26 -5.66 -1.85
CA GLU A 360 -15.07 -5.68 -1.00
C GLU A 360 -15.06 -4.57 0.06
N ILE A 361 -15.47 -3.35 -0.30
CA ILE A 361 -15.67 -2.25 0.67
C ILE A 361 -16.73 -2.65 1.71
N THR A 362 -17.86 -3.18 1.26
CA THR A 362 -18.97 -3.61 2.13
C THR A 362 -18.54 -4.72 3.10
N LYS A 363 -17.76 -5.70 2.64
CA LYS A 363 -17.22 -6.78 3.47
C LYS A 363 -16.33 -6.23 4.58
N GLU A 364 -15.44 -5.29 4.28
CA GLU A 364 -14.55 -4.71 5.30
C GLU A 364 -15.32 -3.80 6.28
N ILE A 365 -16.34 -3.05 5.82
CA ILE A 365 -17.25 -2.29 6.69
C ILE A 365 -17.87 -3.22 7.73
N LYS A 366 -18.57 -4.28 7.29
CA LYS A 366 -19.24 -5.24 8.18
C LYS A 366 -18.27 -5.87 9.17
N LYS A 367 -17.07 -6.22 8.71
CA LYS A 367 -16.02 -6.83 9.53
C LYS A 367 -15.52 -5.86 10.59
N PHE A 368 -15.27 -4.61 10.23
CA PHE A 368 -14.64 -3.65 11.12
C PHE A 368 -15.61 -2.98 12.08
N GLU A 369 -16.87 -2.72 11.72
CA GLU A 369 -17.84 -2.09 12.63
C GLU A 369 -18.02 -2.87 13.94
N ALA A 370 -18.08 -4.20 13.85
CA ALA A 370 -18.14 -5.08 15.01
C ALA A 370 -16.90 -4.93 15.92
N THR A 371 -15.71 -4.79 15.31
CA THR A 371 -14.44 -4.58 16.01
C THR A 371 -14.33 -3.17 16.60
N LEU A 372 -14.74 -2.15 15.84
CA LEU A 372 -14.65 -0.72 16.17
C LEU A 372 -15.44 -0.39 17.43
N ALA A 373 -16.66 -0.91 17.57
CA ALA A 373 -17.47 -0.68 18.77
C ALA A 373 -16.81 -1.22 20.05
N ALA A 374 -16.23 -2.43 19.98
CA ALA A 374 -15.51 -3.03 21.10
C ALA A 374 -14.20 -2.29 21.41
N GLY A 375 -13.44 -1.93 20.37
CA GLY A 375 -12.18 -1.20 20.48
C GLY A 375 -12.35 0.18 21.10
N LEU A 376 -13.32 0.98 20.63
CA LEU A 376 -13.62 2.30 21.20
C LEU A 376 -14.01 2.22 22.68
N LYS A 377 -14.87 1.26 23.03
CA LYS A 377 -15.27 1.05 24.43
C LYS A 377 -14.08 0.72 25.33
N GLU A 378 -13.15 -0.09 24.86
CA GLU A 378 -11.95 -0.43 25.64
C GLU A 378 -10.95 0.73 25.68
N PHE A 379 -10.80 1.48 24.59
CA PHE A 379 -10.02 2.71 24.56
C PHE A 379 -10.53 3.73 25.57
N ASP A 380 -11.83 4.01 25.59
CA ASP A 380 -12.44 4.94 26.55
C ASP A 380 -12.21 4.50 28.01
N LYS A 381 -12.31 3.20 28.30
CA LYS A 381 -11.97 2.69 29.64
C LYS A 381 -10.50 2.93 30.00
N CYS A 382 -9.60 2.77 29.03
CA CYS A 382 -8.18 3.04 29.22
C CYS A 382 -7.95 4.51 29.59
N ILE A 383 -8.58 5.43 28.84
CA ILE A 383 -8.49 6.87 29.10
C ILE A 383 -9.08 7.24 30.46
N ILE A 384 -10.31 6.79 30.75
CA ILE A 384 -10.97 7.05 32.05
C ILE A 384 -10.12 6.51 33.21
N GLY A 385 -9.49 5.35 33.04
CA GLY A 385 -8.58 4.77 34.03
C GLY A 385 -7.36 5.67 34.28
N MET A 386 -6.75 6.19 33.21
CA MET A 386 -5.63 7.13 33.29
C MET A 386 -6.05 8.47 33.93
N GLU A 387 -7.17 9.05 33.53
CA GLU A 387 -7.70 10.29 34.10
C GLU A 387 -7.97 10.16 35.60
N ARG A 388 -8.59 9.05 36.03
CA ARG A 388 -8.85 8.76 37.45
C ARG A 388 -7.55 8.61 38.24
N LYS A 389 -6.56 7.91 37.68
CA LYS A 389 -5.25 7.76 38.30
C LYS A 389 -4.56 9.13 38.43
N ASN A 390 -4.59 9.94 37.37
CA ASN A 390 -4.02 11.28 37.37
C ASN A 390 -4.67 12.18 38.42
N ALA A 391 -6.00 12.17 38.51
CA ALA A 391 -6.73 12.92 39.53
C ALA A 391 -6.36 12.49 40.96
N PHE A 392 -6.35 11.18 41.21
CA PHE A 392 -6.00 10.62 42.52
C PHE A 392 -4.55 10.91 42.94
N MET A 393 -3.61 10.80 42.01
CA MET A 393 -2.19 11.06 42.29
C MET A 393 -1.93 12.54 42.53
N LYS A 394 -2.58 13.43 41.77
CA LYS A 394 -2.49 14.88 41.96
C LYS A 394 -3.07 15.35 43.30
N GLU A 395 -4.10 14.68 43.80
CA GLU A 395 -4.66 14.94 45.14
C GLU A 395 -3.68 14.51 46.25
N LYS A 396 -2.95 13.41 46.06
CA LYS A 396 -1.96 12.92 47.04
C LYS A 396 -0.62 13.65 46.99
N ASP A 397 -0.20 14.08 45.81
CA ASP A 397 1.07 14.74 45.56
C ASP A 397 0.88 15.88 44.55
N PRO A 398 0.83 17.14 45.01
CA PRO A 398 0.70 18.30 44.13
C PRO A 398 1.85 18.45 43.12
N SER A 399 2.99 17.78 43.33
CA SER A 399 4.13 17.77 42.39
C SER A 399 4.05 16.67 41.32
N TYR A 400 3.03 15.81 41.38
CA TYR A 400 2.79 14.75 40.40
C TYR A 400 2.55 15.31 39.00
N ILE A 401 3.29 14.78 38.03
CA ILE A 401 3.11 15.09 36.61
C ILE A 401 2.11 14.07 36.03
N PRO A 402 0.95 14.52 35.52
CA PRO A 402 -0.05 13.63 34.93
C PRO A 402 0.53 12.78 33.80
N GLU A 403 0.16 11.50 33.80
CA GLU A 403 0.49 10.60 32.69
C GLU A 403 -0.31 11.00 31.45
N THR A 404 0.40 11.30 30.37
CA THR A 404 -0.15 11.64 29.05
C THR A 404 0.12 10.59 27.98
N VAL A 405 0.74 9.46 28.35
CA VAL A 405 1.17 8.40 27.44
C VAL A 405 0.40 7.12 27.73
N ILE A 406 -0.31 6.60 26.72
CA ILE A 406 -0.89 5.26 26.76
C ILE A 406 0.24 4.24 26.62
N SER A 407 0.37 3.32 27.58
CA SER A 407 1.48 2.37 27.58
C SER A 407 1.44 1.42 26.38
N GLY A 408 2.60 0.97 25.92
CA GLY A 408 2.70 0.04 24.80
C GLY A 408 1.95 -1.27 25.02
N LYS A 409 1.87 -1.75 26.27
CA LYS A 409 1.07 -2.95 26.64
C LYS A 409 -0.43 -2.72 26.50
N GLN A 410 -0.94 -1.54 26.86
CA GLN A 410 -2.36 -1.20 26.69
C GLN A 410 -2.70 -1.07 25.20
N ALA A 411 -1.86 -0.39 24.43
CA ALA A 411 -2.00 -0.30 22.98
C ALA A 411 -1.92 -1.68 22.30
N PHE A 412 -0.99 -2.54 22.73
CA PHE A 412 -0.87 -3.90 22.22
C PHE A 412 -2.09 -4.75 22.58
N ARG A 413 -2.67 -4.58 23.77
CA ARG A 413 -3.93 -5.24 24.15
C ARG A 413 -5.11 -4.80 23.27
N LEU A 414 -5.22 -3.50 22.96
CA LEU A 414 -6.21 -2.99 22.02
C LEU A 414 -6.06 -3.65 20.64
N TYR A 415 -4.81 -3.79 20.17
CA TYR A 415 -4.48 -4.45 18.91
C TYR A 415 -4.76 -5.96 18.90
N ASP A 416 -4.13 -6.71 19.79
CA ASP A 416 -4.15 -8.19 19.80
C ASP A 416 -5.49 -8.76 20.25
N THR A 417 -6.04 -8.23 21.35
CA THR A 417 -7.27 -8.78 21.95
C THR A 417 -8.53 -8.23 21.29
N PHE A 418 -8.55 -6.94 20.95
CA PHE A 418 -9.74 -6.27 20.45
C PHE A 418 -9.68 -5.94 18.96
N GLY A 419 -8.60 -6.32 18.25
CA GLY A 419 -8.44 -6.10 16.82
C GLY A 419 -8.34 -4.63 16.41
N TYR A 420 -8.07 -3.74 17.36
CA TYR A 420 -8.09 -2.30 17.17
C TYR A 420 -6.69 -1.79 16.78
N PRO A 421 -6.49 -1.31 15.54
CA PRO A 421 -5.15 -0.95 15.04
C PRO A 421 -4.43 0.10 15.89
N LEU A 422 -3.10 0.01 15.95
CA LEU A 422 -2.26 0.98 16.66
C LEU A 422 -2.45 2.39 16.11
N GLU A 423 -2.58 2.52 14.79
CA GLU A 423 -2.68 3.81 14.11
C GLU A 423 -3.97 4.55 14.49
N LEU A 424 -5.08 3.82 14.61
CA LEU A 424 -6.34 4.41 15.11
C LEU A 424 -6.26 4.74 16.61
N THR A 425 -5.48 3.96 17.37
CA THR A 425 -5.22 4.25 18.80
C THR A 425 -4.42 5.54 18.96
N LYS A 426 -3.37 5.74 18.13
CA LYS A 426 -2.56 6.96 18.11
C LYS A 426 -3.42 8.19 17.77
N GLU A 427 -4.20 8.11 16.71
CA GLU A 427 -5.03 9.23 16.26
C GLU A 427 -6.13 9.59 17.28
N LEU A 428 -6.73 8.60 17.98
CA LEU A 428 -7.64 8.88 19.10
C LEU A 428 -6.93 9.48 20.32
N ALA A 429 -5.71 9.04 20.61
CA ALA A 429 -4.91 9.59 21.70
C ALA A 429 -4.60 11.07 21.43
N GLU A 430 -4.17 11.41 20.21
CA GLU A 430 -3.88 12.79 19.80
C GLU A 430 -5.11 13.70 19.90
N GLU A 431 -6.29 13.22 19.49
CA GLU A 431 -7.56 13.95 19.66
C GLU A 431 -7.89 14.28 21.13
N ARG A 432 -7.31 13.53 22.08
CA ARG A 432 -7.45 13.74 23.53
C ARG A 432 -6.23 14.45 24.15
N GLY A 433 -5.24 14.87 23.33
CA GLY A 433 -3.99 15.46 23.82
C GLY A 433 -3.05 14.45 24.49
N LEU A 434 -3.16 13.17 24.13
CA LEU A 434 -2.36 12.05 24.64
C LEU A 434 -1.45 11.50 23.53
N THR A 435 -0.45 10.72 23.92
CA THR A 435 0.41 9.97 22.99
C THR A 435 0.38 8.47 23.31
N VAL A 436 0.95 7.65 22.44
CA VAL A 436 1.06 6.20 22.63
C VAL A 436 2.53 5.81 22.63
N ASP A 437 2.92 4.96 23.57
CA ASP A 437 4.25 4.36 23.60
C ASP A 437 4.40 3.29 22.52
N GLU A 438 4.83 3.72 21.33
CA GLU A 438 5.05 2.87 20.16
C GLU A 438 6.21 1.88 20.35
N VAL A 439 7.24 2.29 21.11
CA VAL A 439 8.40 1.42 21.39
C VAL A 439 7.93 0.23 22.22
N GLY A 440 7.23 0.48 23.33
CA GLY A 440 6.67 -0.57 24.16
C GLY A 440 5.61 -1.41 23.44
N PHE A 441 4.86 -0.84 22.49
CA PHE A 441 3.95 -1.61 21.64
C PHE A 441 4.75 -2.62 20.79
N ASN A 442 5.79 -2.15 20.12
CA ASN A 442 6.61 -2.98 19.24
C ASN A 442 7.36 -4.07 20.01
N GLU A 443 7.81 -3.78 21.24
CA GLU A 443 8.37 -4.78 22.15
C GLU A 443 7.35 -5.86 22.52
N ALA A 444 6.13 -5.47 22.92
CA ALA A 444 5.06 -6.40 23.24
C ALA A 444 4.65 -7.25 22.02
N PHE A 445 4.59 -6.62 20.84
CA PHE A 445 4.30 -7.28 19.57
C PHE A 445 5.39 -8.29 19.19
N LYS A 446 6.67 -7.91 19.28
CA LYS A 446 7.80 -8.83 19.04
C LYS A 446 7.80 -9.99 20.02
N ALA A 447 7.61 -9.75 21.31
CA ALA A 447 7.52 -10.81 22.32
C ALA A 447 6.40 -11.81 21.99
N HIS A 448 5.23 -11.32 21.55
CA HIS A 448 4.12 -12.16 21.11
C HIS A 448 4.46 -12.99 19.85
N GLN A 449 5.16 -12.38 18.88
CA GLN A 449 5.63 -13.08 17.69
C GLN A 449 6.67 -14.15 18.04
N GLU A 450 7.61 -13.86 18.93
CA GLU A 450 8.65 -14.79 19.37
C GLU A 450 8.05 -15.95 20.16
N LEU A 451 7.07 -15.71 21.04
CA LEU A 451 6.30 -16.77 21.70
C LEU A 451 5.62 -17.68 20.67
N SER A 452 5.00 -17.09 19.64
CA SER A 452 4.35 -17.85 18.56
C SER A 452 5.36 -18.63 17.71
N LYS A 453 6.54 -18.07 17.43
CA LYS A 453 7.61 -18.72 16.66
C LYS A 453 8.35 -19.80 17.46
N ALA A 454 8.63 -19.58 18.73
CA ALA A 454 9.26 -20.55 19.62
C ALA A 454 8.36 -21.78 19.81
N GLN A 455 7.04 -21.57 19.93
CA GLN A 455 6.06 -22.66 19.91
C GLN A 455 6.04 -23.42 18.57
N ALA A 456 6.34 -22.74 17.45
CA ALA A 456 6.43 -23.37 16.13
C ALA A 456 7.79 -24.08 15.87
N GLN A 457 8.91 -23.56 16.39
CA GLN A 457 10.26 -24.11 16.22
C GLN A 457 10.62 -25.23 17.20
N ALA A 458 10.09 -25.20 18.42
CA ALA A 458 10.27 -26.30 19.38
C ALA A 458 9.59 -27.61 18.90
N ALA A 459 8.78 -27.54 17.85
CA ALA A 459 8.01 -28.65 17.33
C ALA A 459 8.53 -29.11 15.96
N LYS A 460 9.47 -30.09 15.92
CA LYS A 460 9.89 -30.75 14.66
C LYS A 460 8.66 -31.40 14.01
N GLY A 461 8.08 -30.76 12.99
CA GLY A 461 6.84 -31.22 12.34
C GLY A 461 5.55 -30.89 13.11
N GLY A 462 5.57 -29.93 14.05
CA GLY A 462 4.38 -29.59 14.86
C GLY A 462 4.15 -30.49 16.08
N LEU A 463 5.07 -31.42 16.35
CA LEU A 463 5.08 -32.30 17.52
C LEU A 463 5.56 -31.58 18.78
N THR A 464 4.72 -31.47 19.82
CA THR A 464 5.19 -30.95 21.13
C THR A 464 5.99 -31.97 21.91
N GLU A 465 5.77 -33.27 21.67
CA GLU A 465 6.43 -34.42 22.29
C GLU A 465 6.51 -35.60 21.28
N GLN A 466 7.47 -36.52 21.44
CA GLN A 466 7.64 -37.70 20.56
C GLN A 466 7.15 -38.97 21.25
N SER A 467 5.85 -39.24 21.19
CA SER A 467 5.24 -40.50 21.61
C SER A 467 4.63 -41.24 20.43
N GLU A 468 4.30 -42.52 20.61
CA GLU A 468 3.68 -43.32 19.55
C GLU A 468 2.40 -42.65 19.01
N MET A 469 1.62 -42.02 19.88
CA MET A 469 0.39 -41.34 19.50
C MET A 469 0.66 -40.04 18.71
N THR A 470 1.66 -39.25 19.10
CA THR A 470 1.98 -38.01 18.37
C THR A 470 2.54 -38.32 16.97
N ILE A 471 3.30 -39.41 16.83
CA ILE A 471 3.76 -39.94 15.53
C ILE A 471 2.58 -40.33 14.64
N LYS A 472 1.57 -41.02 15.19
CA LYS A 472 0.34 -41.35 14.45
C LYS A 472 -0.39 -40.09 14.01
N TYR A 473 -0.59 -39.12 14.92
CA TYR A 473 -1.20 -37.85 14.58
C TYR A 473 -0.44 -37.07 13.50
N HIS A 474 0.88 -37.18 13.46
CA HIS A 474 1.69 -36.54 12.43
C HIS A 474 1.42 -37.14 11.05
N THR A 475 1.44 -38.48 10.90
CA THR A 475 1.05 -39.13 9.64
C THR A 475 -0.40 -38.79 9.24
N ALA A 476 -1.34 -38.77 10.19
CA ALA A 476 -2.73 -38.37 9.91
C ALA A 476 -2.83 -36.93 9.39
N THR A 477 -1.97 -36.03 9.88
CA THR A 477 -1.90 -34.63 9.42
C THR A 477 -1.49 -34.53 7.95
N HIS A 478 -0.53 -35.36 7.52
CA HIS A 478 -0.10 -35.43 6.12
C HIS A 478 -1.21 -35.91 5.18
N ILE A 479 -1.90 -37.00 5.56
CA ILE A 479 -3.03 -37.53 4.79
C ILE A 479 -4.17 -36.51 4.70
N MET A 480 -4.46 -35.80 5.80
CA MET A 480 -5.47 -34.74 5.81
C MET A 480 -5.10 -33.57 4.89
N LEU A 481 -3.84 -33.13 4.86
CA LEU A 481 -3.40 -32.08 3.94
C LEU A 481 -3.53 -32.53 2.47
N ALA A 482 -3.21 -33.79 2.17
CA ALA A 482 -3.43 -34.35 0.83
C ALA A 482 -4.92 -34.32 0.43
N GLY A 483 -5.81 -34.67 1.35
CA GLY A 483 -7.27 -34.58 1.15
C GLY A 483 -7.74 -33.14 0.91
N LEU A 484 -7.28 -32.20 1.72
CA LEU A 484 -7.59 -30.77 1.56
C LEU A 484 -7.11 -30.23 0.21
N ARG A 485 -5.91 -30.61 -0.24
CA ARG A 485 -5.38 -30.22 -1.56
C ARG A 485 -6.14 -30.85 -2.71
N LYS A 486 -6.64 -32.07 -2.54
CA LYS A 486 -7.49 -32.74 -3.53
C LYS A 486 -8.83 -32.02 -3.69
N MET A 487 -9.43 -31.57 -2.59
CA MET A 487 -10.72 -30.89 -2.59
C MET A 487 -10.62 -29.44 -3.07
N PHE A 488 -9.60 -28.71 -2.61
CA PHE A 488 -9.53 -27.24 -2.77
C PHE A 488 -8.38 -26.77 -3.68
N GLY A 489 -7.51 -27.66 -4.15
CA GLY A 489 -6.41 -27.36 -5.06
C GLY A 489 -5.03 -27.23 -4.40
N THR A 490 -3.99 -27.17 -5.23
CA THR A 490 -2.58 -27.18 -4.79
C THR A 490 -2.12 -25.90 -4.10
N GLN A 491 -2.92 -24.84 -4.13
CA GLN A 491 -2.71 -23.61 -3.38
C GLN A 491 -3.07 -23.76 -1.89
N THR A 492 -3.76 -24.83 -1.50
CA THR A 492 -4.04 -25.14 -0.10
C THR A 492 -2.77 -25.64 0.58
N MET A 493 -2.32 -24.87 1.57
CA MET A 493 -1.05 -25.02 2.26
C MET A 493 -1.29 -24.96 3.76
N GLN A 494 -0.45 -25.68 4.51
CA GLN A 494 -0.42 -25.57 5.97
C GLN A 494 0.01 -24.16 6.38
N LYS A 495 -0.73 -23.59 7.35
CA LYS A 495 -0.47 -22.30 8.00
C LYS A 495 -0.09 -22.44 9.48
N GLY A 496 -0.28 -23.63 10.05
CA GLY A 496 0.11 -23.95 11.41
C GLY A 496 -0.23 -25.40 11.73
N SER A 497 0.55 -26.04 12.60
CA SER A 497 0.25 -27.37 13.11
C SER A 497 0.68 -27.47 14.57
N ASN A 498 -0.12 -28.16 15.38
CA ASN A 498 0.18 -28.46 16.77
C ASN A 498 -0.41 -29.83 17.12
N ILE A 499 0.47 -30.76 17.45
CA ILE A 499 0.13 -32.15 17.75
C ILE A 499 0.53 -32.45 19.19
N THR A 500 -0.41 -33.00 19.95
CA THR A 500 -0.21 -33.51 21.31
C THR A 500 -0.68 -34.97 21.38
N GLU A 501 -0.48 -35.64 22.52
CA GLU A 501 -0.97 -37.03 22.69
C GLU A 501 -2.50 -37.14 22.61
N GLU A 502 -3.21 -36.04 22.88
CA GLU A 502 -4.67 -36.03 22.93
C GLU A 502 -5.33 -35.67 21.59
N ARG A 503 -4.65 -34.90 20.74
CA ARG A 503 -5.25 -34.35 19.51
C ARG A 503 -4.21 -33.84 18.50
N LEU A 504 -4.67 -33.66 17.26
CA LEU A 504 -4.03 -32.77 16.30
C LEU A 504 -4.85 -31.50 16.08
N ARG A 505 -4.16 -30.37 15.93
CA ARG A 505 -4.67 -29.09 15.45
C ARG A 505 -3.92 -28.74 14.17
N PHE A 506 -4.65 -28.45 13.10
CA PHE A 506 -4.08 -28.11 11.81
C PHE A 506 -4.76 -26.87 11.23
N ASP A 507 -3.95 -25.90 10.82
CA ASP A 507 -4.40 -24.66 10.22
C ASP A 507 -3.98 -24.64 8.75
N PHE A 508 -4.87 -24.20 7.86
CA PHE A 508 -4.65 -24.16 6.41
C PHE A 508 -5.36 -22.96 5.78
N ASN A 509 -4.88 -22.50 4.62
CA ASN A 509 -5.58 -21.43 3.90
C ASN A 509 -6.82 -21.96 3.19
N LEU A 510 -7.95 -21.34 3.51
CA LEU A 510 -9.23 -21.48 2.83
C LEU A 510 -10.03 -20.21 3.13
N ASP A 511 -10.65 -19.63 2.11
CA ASP A 511 -11.33 -18.34 2.17
C ASP A 511 -12.75 -18.42 2.74
N HIS A 512 -13.32 -19.62 2.82
CA HIS A 512 -14.64 -19.88 3.38
C HIS A 512 -14.60 -20.93 4.51
N LYS A 513 -15.71 -21.03 5.23
CA LYS A 513 -15.93 -22.08 6.24
C LYS A 513 -16.30 -23.37 5.51
N MET A 514 -15.65 -24.48 5.85
CA MET A 514 -16.03 -25.79 5.30
C MET A 514 -17.48 -26.15 5.69
N THR A 515 -18.23 -26.63 4.72
CA THR A 515 -19.56 -27.20 4.86
C THR A 515 -19.51 -28.54 5.62
N GLU A 516 -20.65 -29.01 6.10
CA GLU A 516 -20.72 -30.32 6.78
C GLU A 516 -20.39 -31.47 5.81
N GLU A 517 -20.77 -31.31 4.54
CA GLU A 517 -20.46 -32.23 3.46
C GLU A 517 -18.95 -32.30 3.19
N GLU A 518 -18.27 -31.16 3.07
CA GLU A 518 -16.82 -31.11 2.87
C GLU A 518 -16.06 -31.69 4.06
N LEU A 519 -16.49 -31.42 5.29
CA LEU A 519 -15.88 -32.00 6.48
C LEU A 519 -16.01 -33.52 6.49
N LYS A 520 -17.17 -34.04 6.10
CA LYS A 520 -17.42 -35.48 6.00
C LYS A 520 -16.62 -36.12 4.87
N GLU A 521 -16.51 -35.45 3.73
CA GLU A 521 -15.68 -35.90 2.61
C GLU A 521 -14.21 -36.01 3.01
N LEU A 522 -13.68 -34.99 3.70
CA LEU A 522 -12.31 -35.01 4.20
C LEU A 522 -12.08 -36.12 5.22
N GLU A 523 -12.98 -36.29 6.19
CA GLU A 523 -12.88 -37.37 7.18
C GLU A 523 -12.94 -38.75 6.52
N ASN A 524 -13.82 -38.94 5.53
CA ASN A 524 -13.92 -40.18 4.76
C ASN A 524 -12.63 -40.45 3.98
N PHE A 525 -12.07 -39.44 3.31
CA PHE A 525 -10.82 -39.56 2.56
C PHE A 525 -9.69 -40.05 3.46
N VAL A 526 -9.50 -39.42 4.64
CA VAL A 526 -8.44 -39.83 5.57
C VAL A 526 -8.63 -41.27 6.03
N ASN A 527 -9.86 -41.65 6.41
CA ASN A 527 -10.16 -43.01 6.85
C ASN A 527 -10.04 -44.05 5.73
N GLU A 528 -10.36 -43.71 4.48
CA GLU A 528 -10.15 -44.59 3.32
C GLU A 528 -8.66 -44.89 3.13
N VAL A 529 -7.80 -43.88 3.25
CA VAL A 529 -6.34 -44.05 3.17
C VAL A 529 -5.81 -44.90 4.34
N ILE A 530 -6.34 -44.71 5.55
CA ILE A 530 -6.01 -45.56 6.70
C ILE A 530 -6.40 -47.02 6.45
N ASN A 531 -7.61 -47.25 5.93
CA ASN A 531 -8.12 -48.60 5.65
C ASN A 531 -7.34 -49.34 4.54
N LYS A 532 -6.67 -48.61 3.64
CA LYS A 532 -5.79 -49.19 2.62
C LYS A 532 -4.48 -49.77 3.20
N LYS A 533 -4.12 -49.43 4.44
CA LYS A 533 -2.91 -49.95 5.14
C LYS A 533 -1.64 -49.80 4.30
N ILE A 534 -1.39 -48.58 3.85
CA ILE A 534 -0.30 -48.24 2.94
C ILE A 534 0.99 -48.02 3.75
N ASP A 535 2.10 -48.53 3.27
CA ASP A 535 3.41 -48.26 3.88
C ASP A 535 3.82 -46.80 3.67
N VAL A 536 4.36 -46.18 4.71
CA VAL A 536 4.89 -44.82 4.70
C VAL A 536 6.39 -44.89 4.46
N VAL A 537 6.82 -44.57 3.25
CA VAL A 537 8.21 -44.74 2.80
C VAL A 537 8.99 -43.45 3.05
N LYS A 538 10.08 -43.54 3.82
CA LYS A 538 11.04 -42.45 4.04
C LYS A 538 12.20 -42.53 3.05
N THR A 539 12.51 -41.44 2.37
CA THR A 539 13.69 -41.27 1.52
C THR A 539 14.43 -39.97 1.83
N GLU A 540 15.74 -39.94 1.62
CA GLU A 540 16.56 -38.73 1.73
C GLU A 540 17.09 -38.38 0.34
N VAL A 541 16.77 -37.17 -0.12
CA VAL A 541 17.06 -36.69 -1.48
C VAL A 541 17.43 -35.21 -1.43
N LYS A 542 18.03 -34.67 -2.50
CA LYS A 542 18.26 -33.22 -2.59
C LYS A 542 16.93 -32.48 -2.72
N TYR A 543 16.86 -31.27 -2.16
CA TYR A 543 15.64 -30.44 -2.18
C TYR A 543 15.14 -30.20 -3.61
N ALA A 544 16.04 -29.85 -4.55
CA ALA A 544 15.66 -29.64 -5.94
C ALA A 544 15.06 -30.89 -6.60
N ASP A 545 15.61 -32.07 -6.31
CA ASP A 545 15.10 -33.34 -6.84
C ASP A 545 13.74 -33.70 -6.23
N ALA A 546 13.55 -33.44 -4.92
CA ALA A 546 12.27 -33.64 -4.25
C ALA A 546 11.15 -32.79 -4.87
N VAL A 547 11.40 -31.49 -5.08
CA VAL A 547 10.43 -30.57 -5.68
C VAL A 547 10.13 -30.97 -7.12
N LYS A 548 11.15 -31.37 -7.89
CA LYS A 548 10.98 -31.84 -9.28
C LYS A 548 10.14 -33.12 -9.37
N ASP A 549 10.24 -33.99 -8.37
CA ASP A 549 9.47 -35.23 -8.23
C ASP A 549 8.08 -35.02 -7.59
N GLY A 550 7.64 -33.76 -7.46
CA GLY A 550 6.32 -33.36 -7.00
C GLY A 550 6.14 -33.33 -5.48
N ALA A 551 7.22 -33.45 -4.70
CA ALA A 551 7.14 -33.33 -3.25
C ALA A 551 6.88 -31.87 -2.84
N TYR A 552 6.06 -31.69 -1.81
CA TYR A 552 5.72 -30.38 -1.27
C TYR A 552 5.82 -30.35 0.26
N GLY A 553 5.88 -29.19 0.88
CA GLY A 553 6.00 -29.09 2.34
C GLY A 553 6.07 -27.64 2.82
N VAL A 554 6.05 -27.46 4.13
CA VAL A 554 6.15 -26.13 4.77
C VAL A 554 7.60 -25.63 4.85
N PHE A 555 8.56 -26.56 4.83
CA PHE A 555 9.97 -26.25 4.96
C PHE A 555 10.60 -26.05 3.58
N SER A 556 11.14 -24.87 3.34
CA SER A 556 12.08 -24.61 2.25
C SER A 556 13.49 -24.94 2.71
N ALA A 557 14.32 -25.46 1.81
CA ALA A 557 15.76 -25.58 2.05
C ALA A 557 16.46 -24.22 1.89
N ASP A 558 17.59 -24.04 2.56
CA ASP A 558 18.48 -22.88 2.41
C ASP A 558 19.25 -22.91 1.09
N SER A 559 19.34 -24.08 0.46
CA SER A 559 19.95 -24.28 -0.86
C SER A 559 19.38 -25.50 -1.59
N ASP A 560 19.45 -25.49 -2.92
CA ASP A 560 18.95 -26.57 -3.78
C ASP A 560 19.65 -27.93 -3.55
N ASP A 561 20.92 -27.89 -3.11
CA ASP A 561 21.72 -29.08 -2.81
C ASP A 561 21.50 -29.65 -1.40
N GLN A 562 20.73 -28.98 -0.56
CA GLN A 562 20.45 -29.45 0.78
C GLN A 562 19.69 -30.78 0.73
N VAL A 563 20.19 -31.78 1.46
CA VAL A 563 19.51 -33.07 1.62
C VAL A 563 18.32 -32.88 2.56
N VAL A 564 17.14 -33.28 2.10
CA VAL A 564 15.88 -33.23 2.84
C VAL A 564 15.25 -34.62 2.93
N THR A 565 14.47 -34.83 3.98
CA THR A 565 13.68 -36.05 4.16
C THR A 565 12.32 -35.90 3.47
N VAL A 566 11.97 -36.89 2.65
CA VAL A 566 10.67 -37.01 1.98
C VAL A 566 9.96 -38.25 2.49
N TYR A 567 8.70 -38.09 2.87
CA TYR A 567 7.80 -39.19 3.20
C TYR A 567 6.77 -39.37 2.08
N THR A 568 6.64 -40.61 1.59
CA THR A 568 5.72 -40.97 0.50
C THR A 568 4.71 -42.00 0.98
N ILE A 569 3.43 -41.74 0.73
CA ILE A 569 2.30 -42.63 1.00
C ILE A 569 1.69 -43.03 -0.36
N ALA A 570 2.30 -44.01 -1.02
CA ALA A 570 1.93 -44.44 -2.38
C ALA A 570 1.61 -43.27 -3.33
N ASP A 571 0.43 -43.28 -3.94
CA ASP A 571 -0.11 -42.24 -4.84
C ASP A 571 -0.91 -41.14 -4.09
N VAL A 572 -1.01 -41.23 -2.76
CA VAL A 572 -1.82 -40.33 -1.94
C VAL A 572 -1.08 -39.03 -1.62
N ASP A 573 0.16 -39.15 -1.16
CA ASP A 573 0.91 -38.02 -0.64
C ASP A 573 2.42 -38.19 -0.78
N LYS A 574 3.12 -37.08 -1.05
CA LYS A 574 4.58 -37.01 -1.07
C LYS A 574 5.01 -35.66 -0.49
N GLN A 575 5.52 -35.67 0.73
CA GLN A 575 5.82 -34.45 1.46
C GLN A 575 7.23 -34.39 2.04
N ILE A 576 7.84 -33.20 1.97
CA ILE A 576 9.12 -32.88 2.61
C ILE A 576 8.85 -32.62 4.09
N CYS A 577 9.34 -33.51 4.97
CA CYS A 577 9.11 -33.40 6.41
C CYS A 577 10.25 -34.00 7.23
N GLY A 578 10.66 -33.30 8.29
CA GLY A 578 11.73 -33.72 9.20
C GLY A 578 11.27 -34.37 10.51
N GLY A 579 9.96 -34.54 10.72
CA GLY A 579 9.40 -35.21 11.90
C GLY A 579 9.18 -36.71 11.68
N PRO A 580 9.06 -37.52 12.75
CA PRO A 580 8.79 -38.96 12.67
C PRO A 580 7.35 -39.28 12.21
N HIS A 581 7.16 -40.40 11.51
CA HIS A 581 5.87 -40.88 11.00
C HIS A 581 5.63 -42.34 11.40
N ALA A 582 4.36 -42.73 11.45
CA ALA A 582 3.96 -44.13 11.54
C ALA A 582 4.45 -44.91 10.31
N ASN A 583 4.77 -46.19 10.48
CA ASN A 583 5.30 -47.02 9.39
C ASN A 583 4.23 -47.41 8.38
N ASN A 584 2.97 -47.56 8.82
CA ASN A 584 1.87 -47.91 7.97
C ASN A 584 0.63 -47.07 8.31
N THR A 585 -0.17 -46.68 7.31
CA THR A 585 -1.38 -45.88 7.54
C THR A 585 -2.42 -46.65 8.37
N GLY A 586 -2.38 -47.98 8.38
CA GLY A 586 -3.22 -48.83 9.21
C GLY A 586 -2.95 -48.71 10.72
N ASP A 587 -1.80 -48.19 11.12
CA ASP A 587 -1.42 -48.02 12.53
C ASP A 587 -2.17 -46.85 13.21
N LEU A 588 -2.85 -46.02 12.40
CA LEU A 588 -3.48 -44.76 12.82
C LEU A 588 -4.82 -44.96 13.53
N GLY A 589 -5.47 -46.11 13.38
CA GLY A 589 -6.82 -46.33 13.92
C GLY A 589 -7.88 -45.57 13.12
N LYS A 590 -8.83 -44.91 13.79
CA LYS A 590 -9.91 -44.16 13.14
C LYS A 590 -9.73 -42.67 13.32
N PHE A 591 -9.70 -41.92 12.22
CA PHE A 591 -9.64 -40.45 12.23
C PHE A 591 -11.01 -39.82 12.40
N ILE A 592 -11.12 -38.85 13.31
CA ILE A 592 -12.38 -38.14 13.61
C ILE A 592 -12.11 -36.65 13.76
N ILE A 593 -12.75 -35.83 12.92
CA ILE A 593 -12.78 -34.37 13.04
C ILE A 593 -13.72 -34.00 14.18
N LYS A 594 -13.21 -33.22 15.14
CA LYS A 594 -13.99 -32.73 16.29
C LYS A 594 -14.55 -31.35 16.06
N LYS A 595 -13.80 -30.50 15.37
CA LYS A 595 -14.21 -29.12 15.13
C LYS A 595 -13.45 -28.54 13.95
N GLU A 596 -14.14 -27.71 13.19
CA GLU A 596 -13.56 -26.75 12.26
C GLU A 596 -13.92 -25.33 12.74
N GLU A 597 -12.95 -24.41 12.73
CA GLU A 597 -13.15 -23.02 13.14
C GLU A 597 -12.24 -22.05 12.39
N SER A 598 -12.63 -20.77 12.33
CA SER A 598 -11.76 -19.71 11.79
C SER A 598 -10.55 -19.52 12.72
N SER A 599 -9.34 -19.54 12.16
CA SER A 599 -8.11 -19.19 12.91
C SER A 599 -7.79 -17.71 12.74
N SER A 600 -7.83 -17.22 11.51
CA SER A 600 -7.65 -15.82 11.14
C SER A 600 -8.26 -15.58 9.75
N SER A 601 -8.18 -14.35 9.22
CA SER A 601 -8.70 -14.03 7.89
C SER A 601 -8.03 -14.92 6.82
N GLY A 602 -8.82 -15.69 6.07
CA GLY A 602 -8.33 -16.61 5.04
C GLY A 602 -7.62 -17.87 5.56
N VAL A 603 -7.70 -18.16 6.87
CA VAL A 603 -7.10 -19.35 7.49
C VAL A 603 -8.12 -20.08 8.36
N ARG A 604 -8.33 -21.35 8.05
CA ARG A 604 -9.22 -22.28 8.75
C ARG A 604 -8.43 -23.24 9.62
N ARG A 605 -9.06 -23.79 10.65
CA ARG A 605 -8.45 -24.69 11.63
C ARG A 605 -9.32 -25.92 11.85
N ILE A 606 -8.73 -27.10 11.67
CA ILE A 606 -9.31 -28.38 12.05
C ILE A 606 -8.67 -28.88 13.35
N LYS A 607 -9.50 -29.38 14.27
CA LYS A 607 -9.08 -30.19 15.42
C LYS A 607 -9.62 -31.60 15.23
N ALA A 608 -8.76 -32.59 15.30
CA ALA A 608 -9.12 -34.00 15.10
C ALA A 608 -8.43 -34.91 16.12
N ILE A 609 -8.98 -36.12 16.25
CA ILE A 609 -8.45 -37.19 17.11
C ILE A 609 -8.33 -38.51 16.33
N LEU A 610 -7.51 -39.42 16.84
CA LEU A 610 -7.42 -40.82 16.41
C LEU A 610 -8.05 -41.71 17.50
N ARG A 611 -8.72 -42.80 17.11
CA ARG A 611 -9.38 -43.74 18.01
C ARG A 611 -9.12 -45.20 17.67
#